data_AF-A0A9W8XSU9-F1
#
_entry.id   AF-A0A9W8XSU9-F1
#
_cell.length_a   1.000
_cell.length_b   1.000
_cell.length_c   1.000
_cell.angle_alpha   90.00
_cell.angle_beta   90.00
_cell.angle_gamma   90.00
#
_symmetry.space_group_name_H-M   'P 1'
#
loop_
_entity.id
_entity.type
_entity.pdbx_description
1 polymer ?
#
loop_
_entity_poly.entity_id
_entity_poly.type
_entity_poly.pdbx_seq_one_letter_code
_entity_poly.pdbx_strand_id
1 'polypeptide(L)'
;MSTFHLDRSVFTPALYKQVTDIWLVGADAEGKKLDDSAVLRWFRGDAELDRICKDNFAHVLDSIGPEQLPEPTAKPFLQELETIQEQEKGSDGSRTAWAALSMVILLDQMPRNIFRTNEGLSKVYTHYDKMALDFVVSLLSTSSPIARPDLHPPWQNSFAHIMWFYLPLEHSEDIEAHKQLDDLVAHFSEHIEKLEGYEATRSLVESFMKAEKMHREPLEKFGRYPHRNGALERTSTEQEQKFLEGGGATFGVAQ
;
A
#
# COMPACT_ATOMS: atom_id res chain seq x y z
N MET A 1 -16.73 23.23 9.72
CA MET A 1 -15.99 22.04 10.18
C MET A 1 -14.51 22.38 10.15
N SER A 2 -13.78 22.12 11.22
CA SER A 2 -12.33 22.36 11.27
C SER A 2 -11.66 21.44 10.25
N THR A 3 -10.81 21.98 9.37
CA THR A 3 -10.05 21.16 8.42
C THR A 3 -8.98 20.41 9.20
N PHE A 4 -8.99 19.08 9.18
CA PHE A 4 -7.92 18.27 9.76
C PHE A 4 -6.61 18.53 9.01
N HIS A 5 -5.51 18.63 9.75
CA HIS A 5 -4.15 18.78 9.23
C HIS A 5 -3.24 17.77 9.90
N LEU A 6 -2.29 17.22 9.14
CA LEU A 6 -1.27 16.34 9.70
C LEU A 6 -0.45 17.09 10.76
N ASP A 7 -0.22 16.44 11.90
CA ASP A 7 0.64 16.98 12.94
C ASP A 7 2.09 17.02 12.43
N ARG A 8 2.61 18.23 12.20
CA ARG A 8 3.97 18.45 11.68
C ARG A 8 5.08 18.03 12.64
N SER A 9 4.76 17.75 13.91
CA SER A 9 5.70 17.14 14.84
C SER A 9 5.81 15.63 14.65
N VAL A 10 4.79 15.00 14.06
CA VAL A 10 4.74 13.57 13.74
C VAL A 10 5.17 13.33 12.29
N PHE A 11 4.49 13.99 11.35
CA PHE A 11 4.72 13.89 9.91
C PHE A 11 5.91 14.76 9.49
N THR A 12 7.09 14.16 9.56
CA THR A 12 8.38 14.83 9.32
C THR A 12 9.19 14.11 8.24
N PRO A 13 10.18 14.78 7.63
CA PRO A 13 11.15 14.12 6.74
C PRO A 13 11.86 12.93 7.39
N ALA A 14 12.09 12.98 8.71
CA ALA A 14 12.69 11.88 9.45
C ALA A 14 11.77 10.66 9.53
N LEU A 15 10.47 10.86 9.78
CA LEU A 15 9.48 9.79 9.73
C LEU A 15 9.47 9.15 8.34
N TYR A 16 9.42 9.95 7.28
CA TYR A 16 9.31 9.40 5.92
C TYR A 16 10.51 8.53 5.56
N LYS A 17 11.71 9.00 5.91
CA LYS A 17 12.94 8.23 5.75
C LYS A 17 12.93 6.96 6.60
N GLN A 18 12.46 7.03 7.85
CA GLN A 18 12.43 5.87 8.74
C GLN A 18 11.51 4.77 8.22
N VAL A 19 10.35 5.12 7.66
CA VAL A 19 9.43 4.16 7.04
C VAL A 19 10.11 3.41 5.91
N THR A 20 10.76 4.13 4.99
CA THR A 20 11.41 3.50 3.82
C THR A 20 12.69 2.76 4.19
N ASP A 21 13.49 3.29 5.12
CA ASP A 21 14.68 2.62 5.66
C ASP A 21 14.31 1.29 6.33
N ILE A 22 13.21 1.23 7.08
CA ILE A 22 12.73 -0.02 7.69
C ILE A 22 12.14 -0.92 6.62
N TRP A 23 11.23 -0.41 5.78
CA TRP A 23 10.45 -1.27 4.89
C TRP A 23 11.25 -1.82 3.72
N LEU A 24 12.16 -1.04 3.12
CA LEU A 24 12.82 -1.37 1.85
C LEU A 24 14.21 -1.97 1.99
N VAL A 25 14.62 -2.39 3.20
CA VAL A 25 15.88 -3.15 3.40
C VAL A 25 15.92 -4.35 2.46
N GLY A 26 16.98 -4.43 1.65
CA GLY A 26 17.19 -5.50 0.67
C GLY A 26 16.59 -5.24 -0.71
N ALA A 27 15.90 -4.11 -0.92
CA ALA A 27 15.41 -3.69 -2.23
C ALA A 27 16.33 -2.64 -2.87
N ASP A 28 16.79 -2.92 -4.09
CA ASP A 28 17.54 -1.94 -4.88
C ASP A 28 16.58 -0.93 -5.53
N ALA A 29 16.89 0.36 -5.39
CA ALA A 29 16.12 1.42 -6.02
C ALA A 29 16.19 1.30 -7.55
N GLU A 30 17.31 0.89 -8.14
CA GLU A 30 17.37 0.70 -9.59
C GLU A 30 16.47 -0.44 -10.06
N GLY A 31 16.21 -1.46 -9.23
CA GLY A 31 15.35 -2.60 -9.56
C GLY A 31 16.10 -3.79 -10.17
N LYS A 32 17.43 -3.77 -10.16
CA LYS A 32 18.22 -4.88 -10.71
C LYS A 32 18.38 -6.02 -9.71
N LYS A 33 18.27 -5.72 -8.41
CA LYS A 33 18.46 -6.68 -7.32
C LYS A 33 17.32 -6.59 -6.31
N LEU A 34 16.95 -7.74 -5.79
CA LEU A 34 16.04 -7.87 -4.67
C LEU A 34 16.52 -9.05 -3.83
N ASP A 35 16.72 -8.81 -2.55
CA ASP A 35 17.03 -9.87 -1.59
C ASP A 35 15.76 -10.69 -1.31
N ASP A 36 15.84 -12.02 -1.42
CA ASP A 36 14.73 -12.92 -1.09
C ASP A 36 14.22 -12.71 0.34
N SER A 37 15.10 -12.32 1.27
CA SER A 37 14.71 -11.99 2.65
C SER A 37 13.80 -10.77 2.73
N ALA A 38 13.89 -9.82 1.79
CA ALA A 38 12.96 -8.70 1.72
C ALA A 38 11.55 -9.17 1.36
N VAL A 39 11.43 -10.03 0.35
CA VAL A 39 10.14 -10.60 -0.09
C VAL A 39 9.50 -11.43 1.02
N LEU A 40 10.28 -12.27 1.70
CA LEU A 40 9.79 -13.08 2.82
C LEU A 40 9.30 -12.19 3.97
N ARG A 41 10.03 -11.13 4.28
CA ARG A 41 9.69 -10.17 5.35
C ARG A 41 8.38 -9.44 5.06
N TRP A 42 8.14 -9.04 3.82
CA TRP A 42 6.90 -8.35 3.43
C TRP A 42 5.67 -9.26 3.48
N PHE A 43 5.77 -10.48 2.96
CA PHE A 43 4.57 -11.27 2.65
C PHE A 43 4.33 -12.49 3.56
N ARG A 44 5.31 -12.93 4.35
CA ARG A 44 5.15 -14.14 5.18
C ARG A 44 4.61 -13.87 6.59
N GLY A 45 4.62 -12.61 7.01
CA GLY A 45 4.34 -12.22 8.39
C GLY A 45 5.50 -12.59 9.33
N ASP A 46 5.96 -11.62 10.10
CA ASP A 46 7.10 -11.77 11.00
C ASP A 46 6.81 -10.99 12.30
N ALA A 47 6.83 -11.70 13.43
CA ALA A 47 6.57 -11.08 14.73
C ALA A 47 7.64 -10.03 15.08
N GLU A 48 8.86 -10.17 14.56
CA GLU A 48 9.88 -9.14 14.72
C GLU A 48 9.53 -7.88 13.92
N LEU A 49 9.17 -8.01 12.64
CA LEU A 49 8.70 -6.90 11.84
C LEU A 49 7.47 -6.22 12.46
N ASP A 50 6.49 -6.99 12.95
CA ASP A 50 5.30 -6.44 13.60
C ASP A 50 5.65 -5.60 14.83
N ARG A 51 6.58 -6.10 15.65
CA ARG A 51 7.10 -5.36 16.80
C ARG A 51 7.80 -4.08 16.36
N ILE A 52 8.64 -4.15 15.33
CA ILE A 52 9.32 -2.96 14.76
C ILE A 52 8.27 -1.95 14.26
N CYS A 53 7.28 -2.39 13.49
CA CYS A 53 6.21 -1.51 13.00
C CYS A 53 5.45 -0.86 14.15
N LYS A 54 5.08 -1.64 15.17
CA LYS A 54 4.35 -1.14 16.34
C LYS A 54 5.17 -0.13 17.15
N ASP A 55 6.41 -0.48 17.49
CA ASP A 55 7.29 0.35 18.30
C ASP A 55 7.58 1.71 17.64
N ASN A 56 7.66 1.74 16.30
CA ASN A 56 8.00 2.95 15.55
C ASN A 56 6.80 3.74 15.03
N PHE A 57 5.66 3.11 14.71
CA PHE A 57 4.61 3.76 13.92
C PHE A 57 3.20 3.70 14.52
N ALA A 58 2.97 2.99 15.64
CA ALA A 58 1.63 2.95 16.25
C ALA A 58 1.11 4.36 16.61
N HIS A 59 1.96 5.19 17.22
CA HIS A 59 1.62 6.57 17.56
C HIS A 59 1.31 7.45 16.33
N VAL A 60 1.93 7.14 15.18
CA VAL A 60 1.65 7.84 13.92
C VAL A 60 0.26 7.47 13.44
N LEU A 61 -0.07 6.18 13.42
CA LEU A 61 -1.41 5.71 13.05
C LEU A 61 -2.49 6.27 13.99
N ASP A 62 -2.23 6.32 15.29
CA ASP A 62 -3.17 6.92 16.26
C ASP A 62 -3.45 8.41 15.95
N SER A 63 -2.45 9.16 15.48
CA SER A 63 -2.60 10.59 15.11
C SER A 63 -3.50 10.83 13.89
N ILE A 64 -3.71 9.81 13.06
CA ILE A 64 -4.57 9.84 11.86
C ILE A 64 -5.70 8.80 11.95
N GLY A 65 -5.93 8.23 13.13
CA GLY A 65 -6.92 7.19 13.36
C GLY A 65 -8.35 7.73 13.37
N PRO A 66 -9.36 6.85 13.47
CA PRO A 66 -10.78 7.22 13.38
C PRO A 66 -11.24 8.29 14.40
N GLU A 67 -10.56 8.42 15.54
CA GLU A 67 -10.89 9.45 16.54
C GLU A 67 -10.40 10.86 16.12
N GLN A 68 -9.25 10.92 15.44
CA GLN A 68 -8.63 12.19 15.04
C GLN A 68 -9.07 12.64 13.64
N LEU A 69 -9.26 11.67 12.74
CA LEU A 69 -9.76 11.87 11.39
C LEU A 69 -10.93 10.90 11.15
N PRO A 70 -12.17 11.24 11.55
CA PRO A 70 -13.31 10.31 11.43
C PRO A 70 -13.69 9.96 9.99
N GLU A 71 -13.48 10.90 9.07
CA GLU A 71 -13.73 10.69 7.64
C GLU A 71 -12.39 10.40 6.94
N PRO A 72 -12.08 9.13 6.60
CA PRO A 72 -10.82 8.79 5.94
C PRO A 72 -10.74 9.46 4.56
N THR A 73 -9.67 10.21 4.32
CA THR A 73 -9.42 10.89 3.05
C THR A 73 -7.93 11.15 2.84
N ALA A 74 -7.52 11.21 1.58
CA ALA A 74 -6.20 11.57 1.12
C ALA A 74 -5.83 13.04 1.33
N LYS A 75 -6.82 13.93 1.50
CA LYS A 75 -6.63 15.39 1.43
C LYS A 75 -5.47 15.92 2.30
N PRO A 76 -5.32 15.53 3.58
CA PRO A 76 -4.20 16.02 4.41
C PRO A 76 -2.82 15.57 3.89
N PHE A 77 -2.73 14.38 3.31
CA PHE A 77 -1.49 13.83 2.75
C PHE A 77 -1.12 14.51 1.44
N LEU A 78 -2.10 14.76 0.56
CA LEU A 78 -1.90 15.51 -0.67
C LEU A 78 -1.40 16.93 -0.38
N GLN A 79 -1.98 17.60 0.62
CA GLN A 79 -1.53 18.95 1.04
C GLN A 79 -0.11 18.97 1.59
N GLU A 80 0.30 17.91 2.29
CA GLU A 80 1.68 17.76 2.77
C GLU A 80 2.65 17.54 1.59
N LEU A 81 2.28 16.69 0.62
CA LEU A 81 3.08 16.52 -0.60
C LEU A 81 3.21 17.80 -1.42
N GLU A 82 2.13 18.58 -1.58
CA GLU A 82 2.19 19.90 -2.20
C GLU A 82 3.16 20.84 -1.47
N THR A 83 3.14 20.80 -0.14
CA THR A 83 4.05 21.60 0.70
C THR A 83 5.50 21.18 0.50
N ILE A 84 5.78 19.87 0.49
CA ILE A 84 7.14 19.34 0.24
C ILE A 84 7.61 19.69 -1.18
N GLN A 85 6.73 19.57 -2.18
CA GLN A 85 7.02 19.90 -3.56
C GLN A 85 7.40 21.39 -3.72
N GLU A 86 6.64 22.31 -3.10
CA GLU A 86 6.97 23.73 -3.17
C GLU A 86 8.29 24.03 -2.42
N GLN A 87 8.59 23.32 -1.33
CA GLN A 87 9.88 23.44 -0.63
C GLN A 87 11.07 22.88 -1.41
N GLU A 88 10.85 22.02 -2.40
CA GLU A 88 11.90 21.45 -3.25
C GLU A 88 11.86 21.93 -4.70
N LYS A 89 11.14 23.02 -4.95
CA LYS A 89 11.01 23.60 -6.27
C LYS A 89 12.38 23.87 -6.91
N GLY A 90 12.56 23.33 -8.12
CA GLY A 90 13.84 23.39 -8.85
C GLY A 90 14.79 22.22 -8.57
N SER A 91 14.39 21.25 -7.73
CA SER A 91 15.05 19.93 -7.61
C SER A 91 14.42 18.89 -8.55
N ASP A 92 14.86 17.64 -8.43
CA ASP A 92 14.34 16.49 -9.18
C ASP A 92 13.01 15.93 -8.63
N GLY A 93 12.48 16.48 -7.54
CA GLY A 93 11.24 16.00 -6.92
C GLY A 93 11.43 14.79 -6.01
N SER A 94 12.67 14.42 -5.68
CA SER A 94 12.96 13.19 -4.96
C SER A 94 12.35 13.14 -3.55
N ARG A 95 12.32 14.25 -2.81
CA ARG A 95 11.75 14.21 -1.45
C ARG A 95 10.24 14.00 -1.50
N THR A 96 9.55 14.64 -2.45
CA THR A 96 8.10 14.45 -2.65
C THR A 96 7.80 13.00 -3.02
N ALA A 97 8.56 12.42 -3.95
CA ALA A 97 8.35 11.03 -4.37
C ALA A 97 8.60 10.02 -3.23
N TRP A 98 9.66 10.21 -2.44
CA TRP A 98 9.95 9.36 -1.27
C TRP A 98 8.92 9.53 -0.16
N ALA A 99 8.47 10.76 0.09
CA ALA A 99 7.40 11.02 1.06
C ALA A 99 6.10 10.35 0.63
N ALA A 100 5.74 10.40 -0.66
CA ALA A 100 4.56 9.72 -1.18
C ALA A 100 4.65 8.19 -0.97
N LEU A 101 5.78 7.57 -1.34
CA LEU A 101 6.00 6.14 -1.12
C LEU A 101 5.90 5.77 0.37
N SER A 102 6.53 6.56 1.23
CA SER A 102 6.46 6.37 2.68
C SER A 102 5.03 6.44 3.19
N MET A 103 4.25 7.44 2.77
CA MET A 103 2.87 7.61 3.19
C MET A 103 2.00 6.42 2.72
N VAL A 104 2.20 5.90 1.52
CA VAL A 104 1.46 4.72 1.06
C VAL A 104 1.78 3.50 1.93
N ILE A 105 3.06 3.23 2.21
CA ILE A 105 3.48 2.14 3.10
C ILE A 105 2.90 2.33 4.51
N LEU A 106 2.93 3.56 5.03
CA LEU A 106 2.37 3.91 6.34
C LEU A 106 0.86 3.67 6.40
N LEU A 107 0.13 3.99 5.34
CA LEU A 107 -1.34 3.88 5.30
C LEU A 107 -1.83 2.46 4.99
N ASP A 108 -1.08 1.69 4.20
CA ASP A 108 -1.54 0.37 3.76
C ASP A 108 -0.86 -0.78 4.50
N GLN A 109 0.47 -0.73 4.66
CA GLN A 109 1.22 -1.86 5.21
C GLN A 109 1.30 -1.83 6.74
N MET A 110 1.64 -0.68 7.33
CA MET A 110 1.81 -0.57 8.78
C MET A 110 0.56 -0.99 9.57
N PRO A 111 -0.68 -0.65 9.17
CA PRO A 111 -1.87 -1.08 9.89
C PRO A 111 -2.04 -2.60 9.87
N ARG A 112 -1.66 -3.28 8.78
CA ARG A 112 -1.72 -4.76 8.67
C ARG A 112 -0.74 -5.45 9.61
N ASN A 113 0.44 -4.86 9.83
CA ASN A 113 1.42 -5.37 10.78
C ASN A 113 1.09 -5.04 12.26
N ILE A 114 0.41 -3.91 12.50
CA ILE A 114 0.14 -3.41 13.86
C ILE A 114 -1.20 -3.94 14.42
N PHE A 115 -2.23 -4.07 13.58
CA PHE A 115 -3.60 -4.37 14.00
C PHE A 115 -4.09 -5.76 13.56
N ARG A 116 -3.32 -6.80 13.89
CA ARG A 116 -3.55 -8.19 13.44
C ARG A 116 -4.84 -8.88 13.93
N THR A 117 -5.51 -8.36 14.95
CA THR A 117 -6.72 -8.99 15.51
C THR A 117 -7.97 -8.61 14.71
N ASN A 118 -9.05 -9.39 14.75
CA ASN A 118 -10.31 -9.01 14.07
C ASN A 118 -10.82 -7.61 14.47
N GLU A 119 -10.72 -7.26 15.75
CA GLU A 119 -11.04 -5.93 16.25
C GLU A 119 -10.15 -4.84 15.63
N GLY A 120 -8.85 -5.11 15.51
CA GLY A 120 -7.90 -4.21 14.86
C GLY A 120 -8.10 -4.11 13.35
N LEU A 121 -8.32 -5.24 12.67
CA LEU A 121 -8.52 -5.34 11.24
C LEU A 121 -9.77 -4.61 10.78
N SER A 122 -10.79 -4.50 11.63
CA SER A 122 -11.93 -3.63 11.39
C SER A 122 -11.48 -2.19 11.08
N LYS A 123 -10.54 -1.65 11.86
CA LYS A 123 -9.95 -0.32 11.63
C LYS A 123 -9.10 -0.28 10.36
N VAL A 124 -8.36 -1.35 10.06
CA VAL A 124 -7.58 -1.45 8.81
C VAL A 124 -8.50 -1.29 7.61
N TYR A 125 -9.54 -2.11 7.51
CA TYR A 125 -10.41 -2.16 6.34
C TYR A 125 -11.35 -0.95 6.23
N THR A 126 -11.85 -0.42 7.35
CA THR A 126 -12.85 0.66 7.34
C THR A 126 -12.25 2.06 7.28
N HIS A 127 -10.99 2.21 7.69
CA HIS A 127 -10.34 3.51 7.84
C HIS A 127 -9.07 3.62 7.00
N TYR A 128 -8.05 2.82 7.30
CA TYR A 128 -6.74 2.96 6.68
C TYR A 128 -6.72 2.53 5.20
N ASP A 129 -7.40 1.44 4.85
CA ASP A 129 -7.55 1.00 3.45
C ASP A 129 -8.25 2.06 2.59
N LYS A 130 -9.31 2.69 3.11
CA LYS A 130 -10.02 3.76 2.40
C LYS A 130 -9.13 4.97 2.16
N MET A 131 -8.35 5.34 3.18
CA MET A 131 -7.41 6.46 3.10
C MET A 131 -6.26 6.16 2.12
N ALA A 132 -5.71 4.94 2.16
CA ALA A 132 -4.67 4.49 1.24
C ALA A 132 -5.17 4.47 -0.20
N LEU A 133 -6.38 3.93 -0.43
CA LEU A 133 -7.01 3.87 -1.75
C LEU A 133 -7.27 5.27 -2.32
N ASP A 134 -7.93 6.15 -1.56
CA ASP A 134 -8.18 7.55 -1.96
C ASP A 134 -6.86 8.27 -2.29
N PHE A 135 -5.81 7.98 -1.53
CA PHE A 135 -4.50 8.59 -1.72
C PHE A 135 -3.82 8.10 -3.00
N VAL A 136 -3.72 6.79 -3.24
CA VAL A 136 -3.09 6.28 -4.46
C VAL A 136 -3.90 6.62 -5.71
N VAL A 137 -5.23 6.56 -5.67
CA VAL A 137 -6.06 6.98 -6.81
C VAL A 137 -5.82 8.45 -7.15
N SER A 138 -5.71 9.32 -6.13
CA SER A 138 -5.39 10.73 -6.32
C SER A 138 -3.99 10.95 -6.90
N LEU A 139 -2.98 10.20 -6.41
CA LEU A 139 -1.60 10.28 -6.91
C LEU A 139 -1.46 9.79 -8.34
N LEU A 140 -2.20 8.75 -8.72
CA LEU A 140 -2.12 8.11 -10.03
C LEU A 140 -2.97 8.83 -11.09
N SER A 141 -3.88 9.72 -10.67
CA SER A 141 -4.75 10.52 -11.53
C SER A 141 -3.97 11.55 -12.38
N THR A 142 -4.53 11.89 -13.55
CA THR A 142 -4.05 12.99 -14.39
C THR A 142 -4.22 14.37 -13.74
N SER A 143 -5.08 14.48 -12.72
CA SER A 143 -5.29 15.68 -11.92
C SER A 143 -4.49 15.69 -10.61
N SER A 144 -3.50 14.80 -10.47
CA SER A 144 -2.64 14.75 -9.27
C SER A 144 -1.95 16.10 -9.06
N PRO A 145 -1.83 16.58 -7.79
CA PRO A 145 -1.14 17.82 -7.49
C PRO A 145 0.39 17.71 -7.61
N ILE A 146 0.90 16.48 -7.74
CA ILE A 146 2.33 16.18 -7.89
C ILE A 146 2.58 15.28 -9.11
N ALA A 147 3.82 15.22 -9.58
CA ALA A 147 4.21 14.25 -10.59
C ALA A 147 4.02 12.81 -10.07
N ARG A 148 3.74 11.88 -11.00
CA ARG A 148 3.53 10.44 -10.71
C ARG A 148 4.73 9.85 -9.94
N PRO A 149 4.59 9.53 -8.65
CA PRO A 149 5.72 9.10 -7.82
C PRO A 149 6.17 7.67 -8.13
N ASP A 150 5.29 6.83 -8.67
CA ASP A 150 5.59 5.49 -9.17
C ASP A 150 6.47 5.49 -10.43
N LEU A 151 6.50 6.62 -11.16
CA LEU A 151 7.34 6.80 -12.34
C LEU A 151 8.63 7.59 -12.04
N HIS A 152 8.98 7.76 -10.76
CA HIS A 152 10.12 8.59 -10.37
C HIS A 152 11.46 7.93 -10.78
N PRO A 153 12.40 8.63 -11.46
CA PRO A 153 13.55 8.02 -12.11
C PRO A 153 14.46 7.10 -11.27
N PRO A 154 14.72 7.39 -9.97
CA PRO A 154 15.50 6.50 -9.11
C PRO A 154 14.93 5.09 -8.96
N TRP A 155 13.62 4.89 -9.13
CA TRP A 155 12.97 3.59 -8.98
C TRP A 155 11.91 3.23 -10.02
N GLN A 156 11.81 3.99 -11.11
CA GLN A 156 10.85 3.74 -12.19
C GLN A 156 10.95 2.33 -12.82
N ASN A 157 12.03 1.59 -12.55
CA ASN A 157 12.22 0.20 -12.97
C ASN A 157 12.25 -0.82 -11.82
N SER A 158 12.08 -0.37 -10.57
CA SER A 158 12.08 -1.23 -9.39
C SER A 158 10.66 -1.51 -8.95
N PHE A 159 10.15 -2.68 -9.33
CA PHE A 159 8.81 -3.08 -8.90
C PHE A 159 8.72 -3.23 -7.38
N ALA A 160 9.85 -3.50 -6.72
CA ALA A 160 9.98 -3.51 -5.27
C ALA A 160 9.72 -2.15 -4.60
N HIS A 161 9.74 -1.04 -5.35
CA HIS A 161 9.33 0.29 -4.88
C HIS A 161 7.94 0.67 -5.43
N ILE A 162 7.64 0.26 -6.66
CA ILE A 162 6.41 0.65 -7.35
C ILE A 162 5.18 -0.07 -6.80
N MET A 163 5.28 -1.36 -6.48
CA MET A 163 4.12 -2.18 -6.10
C MET A 163 3.38 -1.64 -4.87
N TRP A 164 4.04 -0.87 -4.00
CA TRP A 164 3.40 -0.28 -2.83
C TRP A 164 2.32 0.74 -3.22
N PHE A 165 2.49 1.48 -4.32
CA PHE A 165 1.44 2.36 -4.86
C PHE A 165 0.24 1.59 -5.42
N TYR A 166 0.43 0.29 -5.69
CA TYR A 166 -0.53 -0.56 -6.39
C TYR A 166 -1.30 -1.47 -5.43
N LEU A 167 -0.68 -1.89 -4.32
CA LEU A 167 -1.33 -2.74 -3.32
C LEU A 167 -2.64 -2.16 -2.75
N PRO A 168 -2.80 -0.85 -2.50
CA PRO A 168 -4.10 -0.33 -2.04
C PRO A 168 -5.23 -0.55 -3.06
N LEU A 169 -4.92 -0.65 -4.37
CA LEU A 169 -5.88 -1.05 -5.39
C LEU A 169 -6.24 -2.54 -5.26
N GLU A 170 -5.24 -3.42 -5.14
CA GLU A 170 -5.42 -4.88 -4.91
C GLU A 170 -6.16 -5.18 -3.61
N HIS A 171 -6.02 -4.34 -2.59
CA HIS A 171 -6.66 -4.51 -1.30
C HIS A 171 -8.09 -3.97 -1.25
N SER A 172 -8.56 -3.27 -2.27
CA SER A 172 -9.88 -2.66 -2.27
C SER A 172 -10.97 -3.69 -2.62
N GLU A 173 -12.15 -3.60 -2.00
CA GLU A 173 -13.33 -4.34 -2.47
C GLU A 173 -14.01 -3.59 -3.64
N ASP A 174 -13.24 -3.16 -4.64
CA ASP A 174 -13.68 -2.41 -5.81
C ASP A 174 -13.10 -2.99 -7.12
N ILE A 175 -13.96 -3.57 -7.95
CA ILE A 175 -13.54 -4.20 -9.21
C ILE A 175 -12.91 -3.21 -10.20
N GLU A 176 -13.27 -1.93 -10.16
CA GLU A 176 -12.67 -0.94 -11.05
C GLU A 176 -11.23 -0.61 -10.64
N ALA A 177 -10.91 -0.65 -9.35
CA ALA A 177 -9.55 -0.50 -8.85
C ALA A 177 -8.66 -1.67 -9.32
N HIS A 178 -9.18 -2.91 -9.33
CA HIS A 178 -8.48 -4.07 -9.88
C HIS A 178 -8.23 -3.96 -11.39
N LYS A 179 -9.17 -3.39 -12.17
CA LYS A 179 -8.94 -3.11 -13.60
C LYS A 179 -7.86 -2.05 -13.81
N GLN A 180 -7.89 -0.98 -13.02
CA GLN A 180 -6.84 0.04 -13.06
C GLN A 180 -5.47 -0.57 -12.73
N LEU A 181 -5.42 -1.46 -11.73
CA LEU A 181 -4.21 -2.18 -11.35
C LEU A 181 -3.67 -3.05 -12.49
N ASP A 182 -4.53 -3.82 -13.16
CA ASP A 182 -4.16 -4.61 -14.34
C ASP A 182 -3.49 -3.77 -15.41
N ASP A 183 -4.10 -2.63 -15.74
CA ASP A 183 -3.56 -1.73 -16.76
C ASP A 183 -2.18 -1.22 -16.33
N LEU A 184 -2.02 -0.76 -15.08
CA LEU A 184 -0.75 -0.26 -14.55
C LEU A 184 0.36 -1.33 -14.60
N VAL A 185 0.05 -2.55 -14.18
CA VAL A 185 1.01 -3.66 -14.15
C VAL A 185 1.33 -4.15 -15.56
N ALA A 186 0.36 -4.18 -16.47
CA ALA A 186 0.59 -4.53 -17.87
C ALA A 186 1.56 -3.54 -18.54
N HIS A 187 1.34 -2.23 -18.38
CA HIS A 187 2.25 -1.22 -18.92
C HIS A 187 3.66 -1.33 -18.33
N PHE A 188 3.77 -1.56 -17.02
CA PHE A 188 5.06 -1.76 -16.36
C PHE A 188 5.77 -3.02 -16.87
N SER A 189 5.05 -4.14 -17.00
CA SER A 189 5.58 -5.40 -17.51
C SER A 189 6.10 -5.26 -18.93
N GLU A 190 5.34 -4.62 -19.83
CA GLU A 190 5.77 -4.37 -21.21
C GLU A 190 7.02 -3.49 -21.32
N HIS A 191 7.19 -2.55 -20.38
CA HIS A 191 8.37 -1.71 -20.30
C HIS A 191 9.59 -2.51 -19.83
N ILE A 192 9.47 -3.23 -18.72
CA ILE A 192 10.58 -4.00 -18.14
C ILE A 192 11.04 -5.14 -19.04
N GLU A 193 10.15 -5.78 -19.79
CA GLU A 193 10.54 -6.85 -20.70
C GLU A 193 11.59 -6.42 -21.73
N LYS A 194 11.60 -5.14 -22.10
CA LYS A 194 12.54 -4.55 -23.08
C LYS A 194 13.93 -4.27 -22.48
N LEU A 195 14.11 -4.36 -21.17
CA LEU A 195 15.34 -3.97 -20.47
C LEU A 195 16.16 -5.18 -20.01
N GLU A 196 17.44 -5.23 -20.32
CA GLU A 196 18.34 -6.28 -19.83
C GLU A 196 18.74 -6.05 -18.35
N GLY A 197 18.91 -7.14 -17.57
CA GLY A 197 19.42 -7.07 -16.19
C GLY A 197 18.40 -6.75 -15.10
N TYR A 198 17.11 -6.93 -15.39
CA TYR A 198 15.97 -6.69 -14.48
C TYR A 198 15.21 -7.97 -14.12
N GLU A 199 15.89 -9.10 -14.03
CA GLU A 199 15.29 -10.41 -13.75
C GLU A 199 14.59 -10.43 -12.37
N ALA A 200 15.16 -9.76 -11.37
CA ALA A 200 14.55 -9.61 -10.05
C ALA A 200 13.20 -8.88 -10.12
N THR A 201 13.15 -7.74 -10.83
CA THR A 201 11.91 -7.00 -11.08
C THR A 201 10.89 -7.85 -11.84
N ARG A 202 11.28 -8.53 -12.92
CA ARG A 202 10.36 -9.41 -13.69
C ARG A 202 9.76 -10.50 -12.82
N SER A 203 10.59 -11.20 -12.03
CA SER A 203 10.13 -12.26 -11.15
C SER A 203 9.13 -11.76 -10.09
N LEU A 204 9.35 -10.55 -9.56
CA LEU A 204 8.43 -9.94 -8.61
C LEU A 204 7.10 -9.54 -9.29
N VAL A 205 7.14 -8.98 -10.50
CA VAL A 205 5.93 -8.67 -11.30
C VAL A 205 5.12 -9.94 -11.56
N GLU A 206 5.76 -11.03 -11.99
CA GLU A 206 5.06 -12.30 -12.21
C GLU A 206 4.39 -12.84 -10.95
N SER A 207 5.07 -12.74 -9.80
CA SER A 207 4.53 -13.15 -8.51
C SER A 207 3.34 -12.28 -8.10
N PHE A 208 3.45 -10.97 -8.31
CA PHE A 208 2.39 -10.01 -8.05
C PHE A 208 1.16 -10.26 -8.93
N MET A 209 1.34 -10.49 -10.24
CA MET A 209 0.22 -10.81 -11.15
C MET A 209 -0.48 -12.13 -10.79
N LYS A 210 0.24 -13.09 -10.20
CA LYS A 210 -0.39 -14.31 -9.67
C LYS A 210 -1.21 -14.00 -8.41
N ALA A 211 -0.69 -13.17 -7.51
CA ALA A 211 -1.42 -12.70 -6.33
C ALA A 211 -2.69 -11.94 -6.71
N GLU A 212 -2.60 -11.01 -7.65
CA GLU A 212 -3.73 -10.18 -8.10
C GLU A 212 -4.87 -11.03 -8.67
N LYS A 213 -4.55 -12.09 -9.43
CA LYS A 213 -5.56 -13.05 -9.90
C LYS A 213 -6.28 -13.75 -8.75
N MET A 214 -5.55 -14.11 -7.68
CA MET A 214 -6.16 -14.71 -6.50
C MET A 214 -7.02 -13.69 -5.75
N HIS A 215 -6.59 -12.42 -5.65
CA HIS A 215 -7.38 -11.35 -5.02
C HIS A 215 -8.66 -11.06 -5.82
N ARG A 216 -8.61 -11.07 -7.15
CA ARG A 216 -9.78 -10.80 -7.98
C ARG A 216 -10.87 -11.87 -7.91
N GLU A 217 -10.50 -13.15 -7.82
CA GLU A 217 -11.45 -14.27 -7.84
C GLU A 217 -12.63 -14.10 -6.84
N PRO A 218 -12.41 -13.85 -5.53
CA PRO A 218 -13.51 -13.64 -4.60
C PRO A 218 -14.32 -12.37 -4.89
N LEU A 219 -13.72 -11.31 -5.45
CA LEU A 219 -14.46 -10.12 -5.85
C LEU A 219 -15.39 -10.40 -7.03
N GLU A 220 -14.94 -11.11 -8.06
CA GLU A 220 -15.79 -11.49 -9.19
C GLU A 220 -16.93 -12.42 -8.75
N LYS A 221 -16.68 -13.29 -7.77
CA LYS A 221 -17.64 -14.28 -7.30
C LYS A 221 -18.64 -13.74 -6.28
N PHE A 222 -18.19 -12.87 -5.36
CA PHE A 222 -18.96 -12.43 -4.19
C PHE A 222 -19.12 -10.91 -4.10
N GLY A 223 -18.42 -10.14 -4.92
CA GLY A 223 -18.39 -8.67 -4.86
C GLY A 223 -17.64 -8.10 -3.66
N ARG A 224 -16.95 -8.95 -2.88
CA ARG A 224 -16.23 -8.59 -1.65
C ARG A 224 -15.27 -9.71 -1.24
N TYR A 225 -14.46 -9.49 -0.22
CA TYR A 225 -13.58 -10.49 0.38
C TYR A 225 -14.26 -11.22 1.55
N PRO A 226 -14.62 -12.50 1.41
CA PRO A 226 -15.33 -13.23 2.46
C PRO A 226 -14.53 -13.35 3.76
N HIS A 227 -13.20 -13.44 3.66
CA HIS A 227 -12.32 -13.53 4.83
C HIS A 227 -12.38 -12.26 5.70
N ARG A 228 -12.85 -11.11 5.20
CA ARG A 228 -13.01 -9.89 6.00
C ARG A 228 -14.32 -9.84 6.78
N ASN A 229 -15.23 -10.79 6.56
CA ASN A 229 -16.58 -10.76 7.12
C ASN A 229 -16.58 -10.73 8.66
N GLY A 230 -15.67 -11.47 9.31
CA GLY A 230 -15.54 -11.46 10.77
C GLY A 230 -15.15 -10.08 11.31
N ALA A 231 -14.06 -9.50 10.81
CA ALA A 231 -13.59 -8.17 11.19
C ALA A 231 -14.57 -7.03 10.86
N LEU A 232 -15.35 -7.18 9.79
CA LEU A 232 -16.35 -6.21 9.33
C LEU A 232 -17.77 -6.47 9.85
N GLU A 233 -17.94 -7.44 10.74
CA GLU A 233 -19.25 -7.83 11.31
C GLU A 233 -20.31 -8.15 10.25
N ARG A 234 -19.89 -8.72 9.11
CA ARG A 234 -20.77 -9.14 8.01
C ARG A 234 -21.17 -10.60 8.19
N THR A 235 -22.42 -10.92 7.90
CA THR A 235 -22.86 -12.31 7.81
C THR A 235 -22.35 -12.96 6.52
N SER A 236 -21.57 -14.03 6.63
CA SER A 236 -21.15 -14.86 5.49
C SER A 236 -22.32 -15.68 4.95
N THR A 237 -22.48 -15.69 3.64
CA THR A 237 -23.40 -16.61 2.93
C THR A 237 -22.87 -18.04 2.98
N GLU A 238 -23.73 -19.03 2.70
CA GLU A 238 -23.30 -20.44 2.62
C GLU A 238 -22.21 -20.67 1.55
N GLN A 239 -22.24 -19.93 0.45
CA GLN A 239 -21.24 -20.07 -0.62
C GLN A 239 -19.89 -19.48 -0.21
N GLU A 240 -19.90 -18.37 0.52
CA GLU A 240 -18.71 -17.76 1.11
C GLU A 240 -18.08 -18.67 2.17
N GLN A 241 -18.89 -19.29 3.03
CA GLN A 241 -18.41 -20.25 4.02
C GLN A 241 -17.76 -21.47 3.35
N LYS A 242 -18.44 -22.08 2.38
CA LYS A 242 -17.89 -23.21 1.60
C LYS A 242 -16.62 -22.84 0.85
N PHE A 243 -16.51 -21.61 0.36
CA PHE A 243 -15.29 -21.12 -0.29
C PHE A 243 -14.13 -21.07 0.71
N LEU A 244 -14.33 -20.50 1.90
CA LEU A 244 -13.29 -20.43 2.93
C LEU A 244 -12.91 -21.81 3.46
N GLU A 245 -13.89 -22.67 3.76
CA GLU A 245 -13.67 -24.06 4.21
C GLU A 245 -12.95 -24.92 3.16
N GLY A 246 -13.17 -24.62 1.88
CA GLY A 246 -12.52 -25.28 0.75
C GLY A 246 -11.08 -24.82 0.49
N GLY A 247 -10.50 -23.99 1.35
CA GLY A 247 -9.16 -23.43 1.17
C GLY A 247 -9.13 -22.21 0.23
N GLY A 248 -10.26 -21.51 0.09
CA GLY A 248 -10.34 -20.25 -0.64
C GLY A 248 -9.33 -19.23 -0.11
N ALA A 249 -8.84 -18.38 -1.01
CA ALA A 249 -7.75 -17.48 -0.71
C ALA A 249 -8.12 -16.49 0.42
N THR A 250 -7.19 -16.35 1.36
CA THR A 250 -7.22 -15.34 2.43
C THR A 250 -5.98 -14.47 2.29
N PHE A 251 -6.11 -13.18 2.56
CA PHE A 251 -5.05 -12.21 2.28
C PHE A 251 -4.75 -11.38 3.52
N GLY A 252 -3.50 -10.90 3.61
CA GLY A 252 -3.01 -10.15 4.76
C GLY A 252 -2.77 -11.05 5.98
N VAL A 253 -3.38 -10.69 7.12
CA VAL A 253 -3.18 -11.39 8.39
C VAL A 253 -4.20 -12.52 8.51
N ALA A 254 -3.74 -13.73 8.85
CA ALA A 254 -4.63 -14.84 9.16
C ALA A 254 -5.61 -14.45 10.28
N GLN A 255 -6.91 -14.53 9.99
CA GLN A 255 -8.01 -14.29 10.94
C GLN A 255 -8.43 -15.58 11.65
#